data_AF-A0A1S2M4H2-F1
#
_entry.id   AF-A0A1S2M4H2-F1
#
_cell.length_a   1.000
_cell.length_b   1.000
_cell.length_c   1.000
_cell.angle_alpha   90.00
_cell.angle_beta   90.00
_cell.angle_gamma   90.00
#
_symmetry.space_group_name_H-M   'P 1'
#
loop_
_entity.id
_entity.type
_entity.pdbx_description
1 polymer ?
#
loop_
_entity_poly.entity_id
_entity_poly.type
_entity_poly.pdbx_seq_one_letter_code
_entity_poly.pdbx_strand_id
1 'polypeptide(L)'
;MDLKEGMNILVVGKPKTGTTVISKNIQNSIPNASYYLEPSNERFFLSYPPENGNKLNVVKVLYEQYTKDILQKVINNDYPFKFDKIIFIIRDPRDEFISSLMYWIFNYIRTVKEPKLSHIKEWQELVKQKEINPGSISAVQLNEKVVEISNRNFLQYQILFFKDYYNFLQKLSTNHYILRYEDFIQYKIGSLEKYLGFSLLSSRDVGHLKRTNRSGNYNNWKTFFTDQDIKFFRHHLEKEMANVGYTDFQLTPVNKLNEQHFSIYLNNLIHEATQTRIGNKNSE
;
A
#
# COMPACT_ATOMS: atom_id res chain seq x y z
N MET A 1 -21.78 21.51 7.60
CA MET A 1 -20.75 20.91 6.75
C MET A 1 -21.43 20.71 5.41
N ASP A 2 -21.17 21.60 4.45
CA ASP A 2 -21.88 21.60 3.18
C ASP A 2 -21.18 20.67 2.21
N LEU A 3 -21.33 19.36 2.46
CA LEU A 3 -20.89 18.35 1.51
C LEU A 3 -21.80 18.42 0.29
N LYS A 4 -21.20 18.50 -0.90
CA LYS A 4 -21.95 18.35 -2.15
C LYS A 4 -22.61 16.97 -2.16
N GLU A 5 -23.94 16.91 -2.20
CA GLU A 5 -24.67 15.65 -2.31
C GLU A 5 -24.15 14.83 -3.50
N GLY A 6 -24.00 13.52 -3.31
CA GLY A 6 -23.56 12.61 -4.38
C GLY A 6 -22.10 12.75 -4.84
N MET A 7 -21.22 13.41 -4.06
CA MET A 7 -19.79 13.49 -4.37
C MET A 7 -19.08 12.12 -4.34
N ASN A 8 -18.25 11.89 -5.35
CA ASN A 8 -17.49 10.65 -5.56
C ASN A 8 -16.00 10.90 -5.41
N ILE A 9 -15.35 10.13 -4.54
CA ILE A 9 -13.92 10.25 -4.21
C ILE A 9 -13.20 9.00 -4.68
N LEU A 10 -12.21 9.18 -5.54
CA LEU A 10 -11.28 8.14 -5.96
C LEU A 10 -9.98 8.25 -5.18
N VAL A 11 -9.53 7.14 -4.58
CA VAL A 11 -8.22 7.01 -3.95
C VAL A 11 -7.39 5.97 -4.70
N VAL A 12 -6.30 6.40 -5.31
CA VAL A 12 -5.39 5.58 -6.10
C VAL A 12 -4.01 5.52 -5.46
N GLY A 13 -3.41 4.34 -5.42
CA GLY A 13 -2.01 4.21 -5.01
C GLY A 13 -1.46 2.83 -5.30
N LYS A 14 -0.14 2.68 -5.18
CA LYS A 14 0.48 1.35 -5.24
C LYS A 14 0.07 0.50 -4.03
N PRO A 15 0.15 -0.84 -4.09
CA PRO A 15 0.07 -1.66 -2.90
C PRO A 15 1.02 -1.15 -1.83
N LYS A 16 0.62 -1.29 -0.55
CA LYS A 16 1.47 -0.95 0.61
C LYS A 16 1.86 0.53 0.74
N THR A 17 1.19 1.43 0.03
CA THR A 17 1.34 2.89 0.21
C THR A 17 0.39 3.48 1.26
N GLY A 18 -0.47 2.67 1.87
CA GLY A 18 -1.46 3.13 2.85
C GLY A 18 -2.84 3.46 2.26
N THR A 19 -3.08 3.08 1.00
CA THR A 19 -4.38 3.24 0.32
C THR A 19 -5.57 2.83 1.17
N THR A 20 -5.53 1.67 1.84
CA THR A 20 -6.63 1.20 2.71
C THR A 20 -6.91 2.12 3.90
N VAL A 21 -5.88 2.55 4.63
CA VAL A 21 -6.08 3.37 5.84
C VAL A 21 -6.57 4.77 5.48
N ILE A 22 -6.05 5.32 4.38
CA ILE A 22 -6.46 6.64 3.88
C ILE A 22 -7.89 6.60 3.34
N SER A 23 -8.22 5.65 2.46
CA SER A 23 -9.57 5.56 1.89
C SER A 23 -10.63 5.24 2.94
N LYS A 24 -10.32 4.40 3.95
CA LYS A 24 -11.23 4.15 5.07
C LYS A 24 -11.38 5.34 5.99
N ASN A 25 -10.31 6.07 6.29
CA ASN A 25 -10.41 7.29 7.08
C ASN A 25 -11.30 8.34 6.38
N ILE A 26 -11.13 8.54 5.08
CA ILE A 26 -12.02 9.41 4.28
C ILE A 26 -13.47 8.93 4.38
N GLN A 27 -13.74 7.64 4.14
CA GLN A 27 -15.10 7.11 4.21
C GLN A 27 -15.73 7.24 5.60
N ASN A 28 -14.99 6.94 6.67
CA ASN A 28 -15.49 7.03 8.03
C ASN A 28 -15.77 8.48 8.45
N SER A 29 -15.13 9.45 7.81
CA SER A 29 -15.35 10.88 8.06
C SER A 29 -16.61 11.43 7.40
N ILE A 30 -17.31 10.61 6.60
CA ILE A 30 -18.50 10.98 5.87
C ILE A 30 -19.67 10.09 6.33
N PRO A 31 -20.71 10.66 6.96
CA PRO A 31 -21.91 9.91 7.34
C PRO A 31 -22.55 9.23 6.11
N ASN A 32 -22.92 7.96 6.26
CA ASN A 32 -23.61 7.15 5.24
C ASN A 32 -22.87 6.99 3.90
N ALA A 33 -21.55 7.23 3.86
CA ALA A 33 -20.77 7.02 2.64
C ALA A 33 -20.61 5.53 2.30
N SER A 34 -20.79 5.21 1.03
CA SER A 34 -20.49 3.90 0.47
C SER A 34 -18.98 3.72 0.29
N TYR A 35 -18.49 2.51 0.56
CA TYR A 35 -17.08 2.15 0.37
C TYR A 35 -16.93 1.04 -0.66
N TYR A 36 -16.16 1.30 -1.71
CA TYR A 36 -15.83 0.30 -2.73
C TYR A 36 -14.33 0.01 -2.70
N LEU A 37 -14.00 -1.23 -2.36
CA LEU A 37 -12.63 -1.71 -2.24
C LEU A 37 -12.23 -2.44 -3.53
N GLU A 38 -11.28 -1.87 -4.27
CA GLU A 38 -10.58 -2.53 -5.38
C GLU A 38 -11.55 -3.23 -6.37
N PRO A 39 -12.51 -2.51 -6.98
CA PRO A 39 -13.48 -3.12 -7.89
C PRO A 39 -12.78 -3.90 -9.02
N SER A 40 -12.98 -5.21 -9.14
CA SER A 40 -12.13 -6.05 -10.01
C SER A 40 -12.36 -5.89 -11.52
N ASN A 41 -13.36 -5.10 -11.95
CA ASN A 41 -13.80 -5.03 -13.34
C ASN A 41 -14.14 -3.59 -13.76
N GLU A 42 -13.72 -3.19 -14.97
CA GLU A 42 -14.08 -1.93 -15.63
C GLU A 42 -15.60 -1.68 -15.67
N ARG A 43 -16.42 -2.74 -15.75
CA ARG A 43 -17.89 -2.65 -15.72
C ARG A 43 -18.41 -1.87 -14.51
N PHE A 44 -17.68 -1.88 -13.39
CA PHE A 44 -18.02 -1.07 -12.22
C PHE A 44 -18.17 0.42 -12.56
N PHE A 45 -17.32 0.97 -13.43
CA PHE A 45 -17.39 2.37 -13.84
C PHE A 45 -18.45 2.64 -14.92
N LEU A 46 -18.82 1.59 -15.68
CA LEU A 46 -19.90 1.64 -16.66
C LEU A 46 -21.29 1.60 -16.01
N SER A 47 -21.43 0.86 -14.91
CA SER A 47 -22.66 0.73 -14.15
C SER A 47 -22.70 1.70 -12.97
N TYR A 48 -23.31 2.86 -13.16
CA TYR A 48 -23.75 3.68 -12.02
C TYR A 48 -24.95 2.96 -11.36
N PRO A 49 -24.96 2.62 -10.06
CA PRO A 49 -26.18 2.14 -9.44
C PRO A 49 -27.18 3.31 -9.38
N PRO A 50 -28.34 3.23 -10.05
CA PRO A 50 -29.36 4.30 -10.06
C PRO A 50 -29.98 4.54 -8.68
N GLU A 51 -29.80 3.61 -7.72
CA GLU A 51 -30.51 3.60 -6.44
C GLU A 51 -29.87 4.43 -5.32
N ASN A 52 -28.73 5.08 -5.58
CA ASN A 52 -27.99 5.83 -4.56
C ASN A 52 -28.01 7.35 -4.77
N GLY A 53 -29.03 7.90 -5.43
CA GLY A 53 -29.22 9.34 -5.58
C GLY A 53 -29.00 10.07 -4.25
N ASN A 54 -27.89 10.79 -4.16
CA ASN A 54 -27.37 11.57 -3.02
C ASN A 54 -26.34 10.90 -2.08
N LYS A 55 -26.01 9.61 -2.19
CA LYS A 55 -24.96 9.01 -1.34
C LYS A 55 -23.56 9.34 -1.84
N LEU A 56 -22.69 9.67 -0.89
CA LEU A 56 -21.26 9.90 -1.09
C LEU A 56 -20.55 8.57 -1.27
N ASN A 57 -19.61 8.50 -2.22
CA ASN A 57 -18.90 7.25 -2.52
C ASN A 57 -17.39 7.43 -2.38
N VAL A 58 -16.74 6.48 -1.72
CA VAL A 58 -15.27 6.38 -1.66
C VAL A 58 -14.84 5.10 -2.34
N VAL A 59 -14.13 5.24 -3.46
CA VAL A 59 -13.62 4.13 -4.25
C VAL A 59 -12.11 4.07 -4.09
N LYS A 60 -11.60 2.92 -3.63
CA LYS A 60 -10.17 2.64 -3.57
C LYS A 60 -9.77 1.79 -4.77
N VAL A 61 -8.73 2.20 -5.49
CA VAL A 61 -8.14 1.46 -6.60
C VAL A 61 -6.63 1.30 -6.38
N LEU A 62 -6.08 0.13 -6.68
CA LEU A 62 -4.64 -0.05 -6.76
C LEU A 62 -4.15 0.31 -8.17
N TYR A 63 -3.01 0.99 -8.27
CA TYR A 63 -2.45 1.42 -9.56
C TYR A 63 -2.22 0.25 -10.54
N GLU A 64 -1.77 -0.91 -10.04
CA GLU A 64 -1.55 -2.13 -10.85
C GLU A 64 -2.82 -2.90 -11.22
N GLN A 65 -3.98 -2.51 -10.70
CA GLN A 65 -5.22 -3.26 -10.88
C GLN A 65 -5.78 -3.16 -12.30
N TYR A 66 -5.50 -2.05 -12.98
CA TYR A 66 -6.00 -1.77 -14.32
C TYR A 66 -4.86 -1.46 -15.27
N THR A 67 -5.12 -1.66 -16.57
CA THR A 67 -4.24 -1.09 -17.60
C THR A 67 -4.25 0.44 -17.47
N LYS A 68 -3.16 1.07 -17.93
CA LYS A 68 -3.04 2.54 -17.91
C LYS A 68 -4.18 3.22 -18.67
N ASP A 69 -4.62 2.62 -19.76
CA ASP A 69 -5.73 3.14 -20.58
C ASP A 69 -7.05 3.16 -19.80
N ILE A 70 -7.37 2.07 -19.10
CA ILE A 70 -8.58 2.02 -18.26
C ILE A 70 -8.46 3.03 -17.12
N LEU A 71 -7.34 3.05 -16.42
CA LEU A 71 -7.13 3.97 -15.30
C LEU A 71 -7.20 5.43 -15.74
N GLN A 72 -6.65 5.77 -16.91
CA GLN A 72 -6.72 7.11 -17.47
C GLN A 72 -8.16 7.52 -17.77
N LYS A 73 -8.98 6.63 -18.36
CA LYS A 73 -10.41 6.87 -18.57
C LYS A 73 -11.17 7.10 -17.27
N VAL A 74 -10.85 6.34 -16.21
CA VAL A 74 -11.43 6.53 -14.87
C VAL A 74 -11.08 7.92 -14.33
N ILE A 75 -9.81 8.31 -14.38
CA ILE A 75 -9.32 9.59 -13.84
C ILE A 75 -9.82 10.79 -14.65
N ASN A 76 -9.98 10.64 -15.96
CA ASN A 76 -10.50 11.67 -16.85
C ASN A 76 -12.02 11.79 -16.81
N ASN A 77 -12.71 10.94 -16.03
CA ASN A 77 -14.17 10.87 -15.99
C ASN A 77 -14.80 10.56 -17.36
N ASP A 78 -14.16 9.71 -18.14
CA ASP A 78 -14.66 9.24 -19.45
C ASP A 78 -15.79 8.21 -19.31
N TYR A 79 -15.96 7.63 -18.12
CA TYR A 79 -17.06 6.71 -17.80
C TYR A 79 -18.28 7.44 -17.21
N PRO A 80 -19.47 6.80 -17.22
CA PRO A 80 -20.66 7.33 -16.56
C PRO A 80 -20.45 7.60 -15.05
N PHE A 81 -19.72 6.73 -14.35
CA PHE A 81 -19.39 6.97 -12.94
C PHE A 81 -18.20 7.93 -12.81
N LYS A 82 -18.50 9.19 -12.49
CA LYS A 82 -17.52 10.29 -12.42
C LYS A 82 -17.08 10.57 -10.99
N PHE A 83 -15.83 11.00 -10.84
CA PHE A 83 -15.20 11.40 -9.58
C PHE A 83 -15.04 12.91 -9.48
N ASP A 84 -15.50 13.49 -8.36
CA ASP A 84 -15.34 14.90 -8.03
C ASP A 84 -13.96 15.19 -7.42
N LYS A 85 -13.38 14.18 -6.74
CA LYS A 85 -12.06 14.26 -6.13
C LYS A 85 -11.25 13.02 -6.44
N ILE A 86 -9.98 13.22 -6.77
CA ILE A 86 -9.05 12.16 -7.12
C ILE A 86 -7.79 12.37 -6.29
N ILE A 87 -7.45 11.37 -5.49
CA ILE A 87 -6.30 11.39 -4.59
C ILE A 87 -5.34 10.29 -5.01
N PHE A 88 -4.10 10.67 -5.30
CA PHE A 88 -2.99 9.76 -5.49
C PHE A 88 -2.15 9.70 -4.23
N ILE A 89 -1.66 8.51 -3.88
CA ILE A 89 -0.84 8.32 -2.69
C ILE A 89 0.58 7.98 -3.11
N ILE A 90 1.53 8.76 -2.61
CA ILE A 90 2.96 8.44 -2.63
C ILE A 90 3.44 8.08 -1.23
N ARG A 91 4.40 7.17 -1.15
CA ARG A 91 5.06 6.74 0.08
C ARG A 91 6.54 6.57 -0.21
N ASP A 92 7.39 6.70 0.81
CA ASP A 92 8.81 6.36 0.67
C ASP A 92 8.95 4.91 0.11
N PRO A 93 9.58 4.72 -1.06
CA PRO A 93 9.65 3.41 -1.71
C PRO A 93 10.40 2.37 -0.86
N ARG A 94 11.23 2.81 0.10
CA ARG A 94 11.96 1.91 1.01
C ARG A 94 11.02 1.32 2.06
N ASP A 95 10.17 2.14 2.67
CA ASP A 95 9.14 1.65 3.60
C ASP A 95 8.11 0.76 2.89
N GLU A 96 7.75 1.13 1.67
CA GLU A 96 6.89 0.32 0.82
C GLU A 96 7.52 -1.04 0.52
N PHE A 97 8.80 -1.07 0.13
CA PHE A 97 9.53 -2.31 -0.11
C PHE A 97 9.51 -3.24 1.12
N ILE A 98 9.78 -2.72 2.31
CA ILE A 98 9.72 -3.51 3.56
C ILE A 98 8.31 -4.06 3.77
N SER A 99 7.29 -3.23 3.59
CA SER A 99 5.91 -3.67 3.75
C SER A 99 5.49 -4.73 2.74
N SER A 100 5.97 -4.64 1.50
CA SER A 100 5.73 -5.65 0.46
C SER A 100 6.48 -6.94 0.75
N LEU A 101 7.75 -6.84 1.14
CA LEU A 101 8.62 -7.96 1.49
C LEU A 101 8.03 -8.77 2.66
N MET A 102 7.56 -8.11 3.71
CA MET A 102 6.93 -8.80 4.85
C MET A 102 5.59 -9.44 4.48
N TYR A 103 4.82 -8.80 3.60
CA TYR A 103 3.50 -9.30 3.20
C TYR A 103 3.57 -10.44 2.16
N TRP A 104 4.71 -10.65 1.52
CA TRP A 104 4.90 -11.69 0.50
C TRP A 104 4.42 -13.07 0.96
N ILE A 105 4.71 -13.45 2.21
CA ILE A 105 4.36 -14.78 2.74
C ILE A 105 2.86 -15.05 2.72
N PHE A 106 2.04 -14.01 2.96
CA PHE A 106 0.58 -14.12 2.96
C PHE A 106 0.08 -14.52 1.57
N ASN A 107 0.62 -13.86 0.53
CA ASN A 107 0.30 -14.17 -0.85
C ASN A 107 0.83 -15.54 -1.25
N TYR A 108 2.07 -15.88 -0.89
CA TYR A 108 2.67 -17.18 -1.15
C TYR A 108 1.78 -18.33 -0.63
N ILE A 109 1.35 -18.26 0.64
CA ILE A 109 0.47 -19.27 1.24
C ILE A 109 -0.89 -19.33 0.56
N ARG A 110 -1.45 -18.21 0.11
CA ARG A 110 -2.78 -18.18 -0.53
C ARG A 110 -2.77 -18.66 -1.98
N THR A 111 -1.75 -18.29 -2.76
CA THR A 111 -1.81 -18.43 -4.23
C THR A 111 -1.02 -19.60 -4.78
N VAL A 112 -0.03 -20.11 -4.05
CA VAL A 112 0.75 -21.27 -4.50
C VAL A 112 -0.09 -22.54 -4.28
N LYS A 113 -0.16 -23.44 -5.27
CA LYS A 113 -0.97 -24.67 -5.18
C LYS A 113 -0.55 -25.57 -4.01
N GLU A 114 0.75 -25.63 -3.71
CA GLU A 114 1.31 -26.42 -2.61
C GLU A 114 2.44 -25.64 -1.92
N PRO A 115 2.11 -24.73 -0.98
CA PRO A 115 3.12 -23.97 -0.26
C PRO A 115 3.90 -24.90 0.68
N LYS A 116 5.22 -25.01 0.47
CA LYS A 116 6.08 -25.85 1.31
C LYS A 116 6.25 -25.25 2.71
N LEU A 117 6.07 -26.06 3.75
CA LEU A 117 6.28 -25.67 5.14
C LEU A 117 7.73 -25.25 5.42
N SER A 118 8.70 -25.90 4.76
CA SER A 118 10.12 -25.54 4.89
C SER A 118 10.38 -24.09 4.49
N HIS A 119 9.81 -23.62 3.37
CA HIS A 119 9.94 -22.24 2.93
C HIS A 119 9.35 -21.24 3.93
N ILE A 120 8.23 -21.58 4.58
CA ILE A 120 7.60 -20.73 5.59
C ILE A 120 8.49 -20.61 6.82
N LYS A 121 9.00 -21.75 7.33
CA LYS A 121 9.89 -21.78 8.50
C LYS A 121 11.18 -21.02 8.25
N GLU A 122 11.81 -21.26 7.11
CA GLU A 122 13.05 -20.58 6.73
C GLU A 122 12.85 -19.06 6.62
N TRP A 123 11.72 -18.61 6.06
CA TRP A 123 11.39 -17.19 6.04
C TRP A 123 11.18 -16.62 7.45
N GLN A 124 10.51 -17.34 8.35
CA GLN A 124 10.34 -16.94 9.75
C GLN A 124 11.70 -16.81 10.47
N GLU A 125 12.61 -17.75 10.25
CA GLU A 125 13.95 -17.76 10.84
C GLU A 125 14.77 -16.55 10.37
N LEU A 126 14.77 -16.25 9.06
CA LEU A 126 15.48 -15.09 8.51
C LEU A 126 14.94 -13.76 9.05
N VAL A 127 13.61 -13.63 9.14
CA VAL A 127 12.98 -12.44 9.74
C VAL A 127 13.35 -12.33 11.22
N LYS A 128 13.38 -13.45 11.96
CA LYS A 128 13.77 -13.45 13.38
C LYS A 128 15.24 -13.13 13.57
N GLN A 129 16.12 -13.65 12.72
CA GLN A 129 17.54 -13.34 12.71
C GLN A 129 17.76 -11.84 12.52
N LYS A 130 17.12 -11.24 11.51
CA LYS A 130 17.18 -9.78 11.28
C LYS A 130 16.57 -8.99 12.43
N GLU A 131 15.51 -9.50 13.05
CA GLU A 131 14.88 -8.83 14.20
C GLU A 131 15.82 -8.74 15.39
N ILE A 132 16.54 -9.83 15.72
CA ILE A 132 17.49 -9.90 16.83
C ILE A 132 18.77 -9.13 16.53
N ASN A 133 19.23 -9.15 15.27
CA ASN A 133 20.40 -8.40 14.82
C ASN A 133 20.09 -7.71 13.48
N PRO A 134 19.64 -6.44 13.49
CA PRO A 134 19.23 -5.71 12.29
C PRO A 134 20.28 -5.66 11.19
N GLY A 135 21.56 -5.69 11.57
CA GLY A 135 22.70 -5.66 10.67
C GLY A 135 23.12 -7.02 10.10
N SER A 136 22.58 -8.15 10.58
CA SER A 136 23.08 -9.48 10.20
C SER A 136 22.71 -9.92 8.78
N ILE A 137 21.60 -9.40 8.26
CA ILE A 137 21.09 -9.73 6.92
C ILE A 137 20.45 -8.49 6.31
N SER A 138 20.84 -8.15 5.09
CA SER A 138 20.29 -7.03 4.35
C SER A 138 18.88 -7.33 3.83
N ALA A 139 18.13 -6.28 3.53
CA ALA A 139 16.83 -6.42 2.89
C ALA A 139 16.96 -6.93 1.43
N VAL A 140 18.08 -6.65 0.76
CA VAL A 140 18.46 -7.26 -0.52
C VAL A 140 18.60 -8.77 -0.39
N GLN A 141 19.33 -9.28 0.61
CA GLN A 141 19.49 -10.72 0.86
C GLN A 141 18.16 -11.40 1.21
N LEU A 142 17.29 -10.73 1.99
CA LEU A 142 15.94 -11.22 2.21
C LEU A 142 15.14 -11.34 0.91
N ASN A 143 15.28 -10.38 -0.02
CA ASN A 143 14.65 -10.47 -1.34
C ASN A 143 15.24 -11.59 -2.20
N GLU A 144 16.55 -11.82 -2.15
CA GLU A 144 17.18 -12.97 -2.83
C GLU A 144 16.56 -14.29 -2.38
N LYS A 145 16.26 -14.42 -1.08
CA LYS A 145 15.56 -15.61 -0.59
C LYS A 145 14.15 -15.74 -1.15
N VAL A 146 13.43 -14.63 -1.26
CA VAL A 146 12.10 -14.63 -1.89
C VAL A 146 12.18 -15.03 -3.37
N VAL A 147 13.23 -14.58 -4.08
CA VAL A 147 13.51 -14.99 -5.46
C VAL A 147 13.74 -16.50 -5.53
N GLU A 148 14.56 -17.06 -4.65
CA GLU A 148 14.83 -18.50 -4.59
C GLU A 148 13.53 -19.32 -4.38
N ILE A 149 12.66 -18.86 -3.46
CA ILE A 149 11.44 -19.59 -3.11
C ILE A 149 10.35 -19.48 -4.19
N SER A 150 10.20 -18.30 -4.80
CA SER A 150 9.03 -17.97 -5.62
C SER A 150 9.33 -17.63 -7.07
N ASN A 151 10.61 -17.59 -7.46
CA ASN A 151 11.10 -17.11 -8.75
C ASN A 151 10.58 -15.70 -9.10
N ARG A 152 10.41 -14.84 -8.08
CA ARG A 152 9.92 -13.46 -8.23
C ARG A 152 10.91 -12.49 -7.61
N ASN A 153 11.41 -11.57 -8.44
CA ASN A 153 12.28 -10.48 -7.98
C ASN A 153 11.46 -9.25 -7.57
N PHE A 154 11.05 -9.21 -6.30
CA PHE A 154 10.25 -8.12 -5.76
C PHE A 154 10.98 -6.79 -5.79
N LEU A 155 12.28 -6.80 -5.51
CA LEU A 155 13.08 -5.58 -5.47
C LEU A 155 13.17 -4.91 -6.84
N GLN A 156 13.48 -5.69 -7.90
CA GLN A 156 13.50 -5.17 -9.27
C GLN A 156 12.11 -4.70 -9.72
N TYR A 157 11.07 -5.49 -9.45
CA TYR A 157 9.68 -5.11 -9.72
C TYR A 157 9.35 -3.77 -9.03
N GLN A 158 9.66 -3.63 -7.74
CA GLN A 158 9.36 -2.41 -6.98
C GLN A 158 10.09 -1.18 -7.48
N ILE A 159 11.35 -1.30 -7.93
CA ILE A 159 12.09 -0.20 -8.56
C ILE A 159 11.36 0.25 -9.84
N LEU A 160 11.11 -0.69 -10.76
CA LEU A 160 10.48 -0.37 -12.04
C LEU A 160 9.07 0.19 -11.83
N PHE A 161 8.32 -0.40 -10.91
CA PHE A 161 6.96 -0.01 -10.60
C PHE A 161 6.86 1.35 -9.91
N PHE A 162 7.81 1.69 -9.03
CA PHE A 162 7.92 3.05 -8.49
C PHE A 162 8.21 4.08 -9.59
N LYS A 163 9.18 3.82 -10.47
CA LYS A 163 9.50 4.71 -11.59
C LYS A 163 8.30 4.88 -12.53
N ASP A 164 7.63 3.78 -12.85
CA ASP A 164 6.46 3.78 -13.71
C ASP A 164 5.31 4.60 -13.12
N TYR A 165 4.96 4.33 -11.85
CA TYR A 165 3.91 5.06 -11.15
C TYR A 165 4.24 6.55 -11.03
N TYR A 166 5.48 6.90 -10.69
CA TYR A 166 5.88 8.29 -10.61
C TYR A 166 5.82 9.00 -11.97
N ASN A 167 6.31 8.36 -13.03
CA ASN A 167 6.22 8.89 -14.38
C ASN A 167 4.77 9.06 -14.84
N PHE A 168 3.86 8.17 -14.40
CA PHE A 168 2.43 8.32 -14.62
C PHE A 168 1.88 9.56 -13.90
N LEU A 169 2.22 9.76 -12.61
CA LEU A 169 1.78 10.93 -11.84
C LEU A 169 2.24 12.26 -12.48
N GLN A 170 3.46 12.31 -13.02
CA GLN A 170 3.98 13.52 -13.68
C GLN A 170 3.24 13.89 -14.97
N LYS A 171 2.48 12.96 -15.55
CA LYS A 171 1.76 13.15 -16.83
C LYS A 171 0.26 13.39 -16.62
N LEU A 172 -0.21 13.44 -15.38
CA LEU A 172 -1.61 13.71 -15.08
C LEU A 172 -1.99 15.14 -15.47
N SER A 173 -3.03 15.28 -16.28
CA SER A 173 -3.58 16.57 -16.72
C SER A 173 -4.86 16.98 -15.99
N THR A 174 -5.43 16.09 -15.17
CA THR A 174 -6.68 16.30 -14.45
C THR A 174 -6.45 16.94 -13.08
N ASN A 175 -7.47 17.60 -12.53
CA ASN A 175 -7.39 18.12 -11.16
C ASN A 175 -7.33 16.96 -10.16
N HIS A 176 -6.20 16.79 -9.49
CA HIS A 176 -5.94 15.72 -8.54
C HIS A 176 -5.15 16.23 -7.34
N TYR A 177 -5.14 15.45 -6.26
CA TYR A 177 -4.33 15.71 -5.08
C TYR A 177 -3.31 14.59 -4.89
N ILE A 178 -2.03 14.93 -4.71
CA ILE A 178 -1.00 13.97 -4.35
C ILE A 178 -0.78 14.04 -2.84
N LEU A 179 -1.12 12.96 -2.14
CA LEU A 179 -0.94 12.80 -0.70
C LEU A 179 0.33 12.01 -0.42
N ARG A 180 1.22 12.55 0.43
CA ARG A 180 2.28 11.76 1.05
C ARG A 180 1.70 10.97 2.22
N TYR A 181 1.99 9.68 2.24
CA TYR A 181 1.60 8.81 3.35
C TYR A 181 2.13 9.34 4.69
N GLU A 182 3.35 9.87 4.71
CA GLU A 182 4.02 10.40 5.90
C GLU A 182 3.27 11.61 6.47
N ASP A 183 2.78 12.51 5.60
CA ASP A 183 1.97 13.66 6.02
C ASP A 183 0.65 13.21 6.65
N PHE A 184 0.02 12.19 6.07
CA PHE A 184 -1.17 11.56 6.65
C PHE A 184 -0.87 10.96 8.03
N ILE A 185 0.25 10.25 8.18
CA ILE A 185 0.66 9.66 9.46
C ILE A 185 1.04 10.71 10.51
N GLN A 186 1.54 11.88 10.11
CA GLN A 186 1.85 13.00 10.99
C GLN A 186 0.66 13.93 11.26
N TYR A 187 -0.54 13.63 10.73
CA TYR A 187 -1.71 14.53 10.76
C TYR A 187 -1.46 15.91 10.13
N LYS A 188 -0.51 15.99 9.18
CA LYS A 188 -0.29 17.18 8.34
C LYS A 188 -1.25 17.18 7.15
N ILE A 189 -2.54 17.10 7.44
CA ILE A 189 -3.59 16.82 6.44
C ILE A 189 -4.47 18.04 6.11
N GLY A 190 -4.17 19.23 6.63
CA GLY A 190 -5.00 20.42 6.39
C GLY A 190 -5.19 20.78 4.91
N SER A 191 -4.17 20.56 4.07
CA SER A 191 -4.30 20.74 2.61
C SER A 191 -5.17 19.67 1.95
N LEU A 192 -5.15 18.44 2.46
CA LEU A 192 -6.05 17.36 2.03
C LEU A 192 -7.50 17.66 2.43
N GLU A 193 -7.74 18.07 3.68
CA GLU A 193 -9.07 18.47 4.16
C GLU A 193 -9.62 19.65 3.37
N LYS A 194 -8.78 20.65 3.06
CA LYS A 194 -9.15 21.76 2.17
C LYS A 194 -9.50 21.27 0.76
N TYR A 195 -8.73 20.33 0.21
CA TYR A 195 -9.02 19.74 -1.10
C TYR A 195 -10.35 18.97 -1.09
N LEU A 196 -10.61 18.21 -0.03
CA LEU A 196 -11.82 17.43 0.17
C LEU A 196 -13.06 18.28 0.47
N GLY A 197 -12.90 19.42 1.14
CA GLY A 197 -13.99 20.28 1.60
C GLY A 197 -14.58 19.88 2.95
N PHE A 198 -13.94 18.98 3.69
CA PHE A 198 -14.36 18.52 5.02
C PHE A 198 -13.19 18.03 5.86
N SER A 199 -13.39 18.00 7.18
CA SER A 199 -12.39 17.50 8.13
C SER A 199 -12.42 15.98 8.23
N LEU A 200 -11.24 15.39 8.37
CA LEU A 200 -11.06 13.96 8.56
C LEU A 200 -11.09 13.59 10.04
N LEU A 201 -11.61 12.41 10.35
CA LEU A 201 -11.53 11.85 11.69
C LEU A 201 -10.08 11.59 12.10
N SER A 202 -9.80 11.75 13.39
CA SER A 202 -8.52 11.35 13.97
C SER A 202 -8.35 9.83 14.00
N SER A 203 -9.44 9.04 13.99
CA SER A 203 -9.35 7.58 14.02
C SER A 203 -8.82 7.00 12.69
N ARG A 204 -7.88 6.06 12.80
CA ARG A 204 -7.30 5.29 11.67
C ARG A 204 -7.79 3.84 11.63
N ASP A 205 -8.93 3.55 12.24
CA ASP A 205 -9.46 2.20 12.25
C ASP A 205 -9.88 1.75 10.83
N VAL A 206 -9.38 0.58 10.44
CA VAL A 206 -9.64 -0.07 9.15
C VAL A 206 -10.54 -1.31 9.30
N GLY A 207 -11.08 -1.58 10.49
CA GLY A 207 -12.01 -2.66 10.77
C GLY A 207 -11.41 -4.04 10.47
N HIS A 208 -12.07 -4.82 9.61
CA HIS A 208 -11.62 -6.18 9.23
C HIS A 208 -10.36 -6.20 8.34
N LEU A 209 -9.86 -5.04 7.90
CA LEU A 209 -8.67 -4.93 7.04
C LEU A 209 -7.36 -4.73 7.84
N LYS A 210 -7.37 -5.01 9.15
CA LYS A 210 -6.25 -4.80 10.08
C LYS A 210 -4.93 -5.44 9.63
N ARG A 211 -4.94 -6.58 8.92
CA ARG A 211 -3.72 -7.21 8.38
C ARG A 211 -2.87 -6.30 7.47
N THR A 212 -3.52 -5.32 6.86
CA THR A 212 -2.84 -4.36 5.97
C THR A 212 -2.02 -3.34 6.75
N ASN A 213 -2.21 -3.26 8.07
CA ASN A 213 -1.44 -2.43 8.97
C ASN A 213 -0.33 -3.24 9.65
N ARG A 214 0.92 -2.99 9.27
CA ARG A 214 2.11 -3.61 9.89
C ARG A 214 2.66 -2.77 11.05
N SER A 215 3.09 -1.54 10.76
CA SER A 215 3.63 -0.61 11.76
C SER A 215 2.80 0.65 11.94
N GLY A 216 1.91 0.96 10.98
CA GLY A 216 1.17 2.22 10.96
C GLY A 216 2.05 3.48 10.96
N ASN A 217 3.35 3.32 10.66
CA ASN A 217 4.37 4.35 10.82
C ASN A 217 5.28 4.44 9.57
N TYR A 218 6.09 5.49 9.51
CA TYR A 218 7.06 5.78 8.45
C TYR A 218 8.49 5.76 9.00
N ASN A 219 9.47 5.81 8.10
CA ASN A 219 10.90 5.70 8.38
C ASN A 219 11.33 4.37 9.03
N ASN A 220 10.56 3.29 8.87
CA ASN A 220 10.99 1.98 9.37
C ASN A 220 12.24 1.49 8.64
N TRP A 221 12.46 1.96 7.39
CA TRP A 221 13.67 1.67 6.64
C TRP A 221 14.94 2.12 7.35
N LYS A 222 14.91 3.19 8.15
CA LYS A 222 16.10 3.71 8.83
C LYS A 222 16.71 2.70 9.80
N THR A 223 15.88 1.93 10.49
CA THR A 223 16.31 0.92 11.46
C THR A 223 16.39 -0.47 10.85
N PHE A 224 15.65 -0.71 9.75
CA PHE A 224 15.62 -2.00 9.07
C PHE A 224 16.74 -2.19 8.04
N PHE A 225 17.14 -1.14 7.33
CA PHE A 225 18.16 -1.25 6.28
C PHE A 225 19.58 -1.31 6.84
N THR A 226 20.44 -1.97 6.07
CA THR A 226 21.89 -2.01 6.22
C THR A 226 22.55 -1.04 5.24
N ASP A 227 23.86 -0.82 5.36
CA ASP A 227 24.61 0.00 4.40
C ASP A 227 24.56 -0.58 2.98
N GLN A 228 24.49 -1.91 2.85
CA GLN A 228 24.30 -2.57 1.56
C GLN A 228 22.97 -2.16 0.91
N ASP A 229 21.89 -2.15 1.70
CA ASP A 229 20.58 -1.72 1.21
C ASP A 229 20.62 -0.25 0.79
N ILE A 230 21.25 0.63 1.58
CA ILE A 230 21.37 2.05 1.24
C ILE A 230 22.14 2.26 -0.06
N LYS A 231 23.27 1.58 -0.24
CA LYS A 231 24.04 1.61 -1.51
C LYS A 231 23.17 1.18 -2.68
N PHE A 232 22.40 0.09 -2.52
CA PHE A 232 21.50 -0.41 -3.55
C PHE A 232 20.41 0.61 -3.91
N PHE A 233 19.68 1.15 -2.94
CA PHE A 233 18.60 2.10 -3.19
C PHE A 233 19.11 3.43 -3.75
N ARG A 234 20.27 3.90 -3.30
CA ARG A 234 20.91 5.10 -3.88
C ARG A 234 21.18 4.92 -5.36
N HIS A 235 21.85 3.81 -5.72
CA HIS A 235 22.20 3.53 -7.10
C HIS A 235 20.98 3.49 -8.05
N HIS A 236 19.87 2.93 -7.60
CA HIS A 236 18.72 2.68 -8.48
C HIS A 236 17.62 3.75 -8.44
N LEU A 237 17.49 4.48 -7.33
CA LEU A 237 16.30 5.30 -7.04
C LEU A 237 16.60 6.70 -6.50
N GLU A 238 17.86 7.07 -6.19
CA GLU A 238 18.17 8.37 -5.56
C GLU A 238 17.59 9.56 -6.32
N LYS A 239 17.77 9.58 -7.64
CA LYS A 239 17.26 10.66 -8.49
C LYS A 239 15.74 10.76 -8.43
N GLU A 240 15.04 9.65 -8.64
CA GLU A 240 13.58 9.62 -8.66
C GLU A 240 12.99 9.89 -7.27
N MET A 241 13.63 9.40 -6.20
CA MET A 241 13.25 9.69 -4.82
C MET A 241 13.44 11.16 -4.45
N ALA A 242 14.54 11.79 -4.88
CA ALA A 242 14.76 13.21 -4.67
C ALA A 242 13.66 14.07 -5.31
N ASN A 243 13.18 13.70 -6.51
CA ASN A 243 12.13 14.42 -7.22
C ASN A 243 10.77 14.41 -6.50
N VAL A 244 10.54 13.47 -5.58
CA VAL A 244 9.33 13.41 -4.72
C VAL A 244 9.62 13.79 -3.27
N GLY A 245 10.80 14.34 -2.99
CA GLY A 245 11.17 14.85 -1.68
C GLY A 245 11.59 13.78 -0.66
N TYR A 246 12.17 12.66 -1.11
CA TYR A 246 12.86 11.68 -0.25
C TYR A 246 14.37 11.73 -0.51
N THR A 247 15.07 12.65 0.15
CA THR A 247 16.53 12.87 -0.02
C THR A 247 17.37 12.28 1.11
N ASP A 248 16.74 11.90 2.21
CA ASP A 248 17.41 11.32 3.38
C ASP A 248 17.76 9.85 3.14
N PHE A 249 19.00 9.45 3.48
CA PHE A 249 19.50 8.07 3.44
C PHE A 249 20.24 7.69 4.73
N GLN A 250 20.09 8.48 5.80
CA GLN A 250 20.72 8.20 7.08
C GLN A 250 20.00 7.06 7.80
N LEU A 251 20.78 6.02 8.14
CA LEU A 251 20.31 4.92 8.98
C LEU A 251 20.25 5.35 10.44
N THR A 252 19.39 4.68 11.21
CA THR A 252 19.31 4.82 12.66
C THR A 252 19.70 3.48 13.27
N PRO A 253 20.92 3.35 13.81
CA PRO A 253 21.37 2.11 14.43
C PRO A 253 20.44 1.72 15.59
N VAL A 254 20.06 0.44 15.62
CA VAL A 254 19.31 -0.14 16.73
C VAL A 254 19.84 -1.54 17.02
N ASN A 255 19.74 -1.98 18.27
CA ASN A 255 20.19 -3.30 18.68
C ASN A 255 19.18 -4.41 18.33
N LYS A 256 17.91 -4.07 18.20
CA LYS A 256 16.81 -5.00 17.92
C LYS A 256 15.67 -4.27 17.20
N LEU A 257 14.96 -4.97 16.31
CA LEU A 257 13.73 -4.47 15.71
C LEU A 257 12.51 -4.75 16.59
N ASN A 258 11.45 -3.95 16.43
CA ASN A 258 10.19 -4.17 17.16
C ASN A 258 9.46 -5.42 16.61
N GLU A 259 9.36 -6.46 17.43
CA GLU A 259 8.73 -7.74 17.07
C GLU A 259 7.27 -7.63 16.61
N GLN A 260 6.52 -6.63 17.11
CA GLN A 260 5.14 -6.36 16.67
C GLN A 260 5.07 -6.03 15.18
N HIS A 261 6.15 -5.49 14.61
CA HIS A 261 6.23 -5.12 13.19
C HIS A 261 6.88 -6.19 12.31
N PHE A 262 7.42 -7.25 12.91
CA PHE A 262 8.20 -8.30 12.24
C PHE A 262 7.71 -9.70 12.64
N SER A 263 8.37 -10.42 13.56
CA SER A 263 8.03 -11.83 13.82
C SER A 263 6.57 -12.05 14.25
N ILE A 264 6.00 -11.22 15.13
CA ILE A 264 4.59 -11.35 15.54
C ILE A 264 3.65 -11.04 14.37
N TYR A 265 3.92 -9.96 13.63
CA TYR A 265 3.15 -9.61 12.44
C TYR A 265 3.18 -10.74 11.39
N LEU A 266 4.35 -11.32 11.16
CA LEU A 266 4.56 -12.41 10.22
C LEU A 266 3.74 -13.65 10.62
N ASN A 267 3.76 -14.01 11.90
CA ASN A 267 2.99 -15.14 12.42
C ASN A 267 1.47 -14.91 12.25
N ASN A 268 1.00 -13.69 12.48
CA ASN A 268 -0.41 -13.33 12.24
C ASN A 268 -0.78 -13.47 10.76
N LEU A 269 0.09 -13.03 9.84
CA LEU A 269 -0.13 -13.21 8.40
C LEU A 269 -0.20 -14.69 8.01
N ILE A 270 0.71 -15.51 8.53
CA ILE A 270 0.74 -16.95 8.24
C ILE A 270 -0.54 -17.62 8.75
N HIS A 271 -0.97 -17.29 9.97
CA HIS A 271 -2.20 -17.81 10.55
C HIS A 271 -3.43 -17.43 9.70
N GLU A 272 -3.62 -16.14 9.40
CA GLU A 272 -4.77 -15.67 8.61
C GLU A 272 -4.77 -16.26 7.18
N ALA A 273 -3.61 -16.34 6.53
CA ALA A 273 -3.50 -16.93 5.20
C ALA A 273 -3.88 -18.42 5.19
N THR A 274 -3.48 -19.16 6.22
CA THR A 274 -3.81 -20.58 6.38
C THR A 274 -5.30 -20.78 6.59
N GLN A 275 -5.92 -19.99 7.49
CA GLN A 275 -7.37 -20.04 7.73
C GLN A 275 -8.16 -19.72 6.46
N THR A 276 -7.75 -18.68 5.73
CA THR A 276 -8.44 -18.30 4.48
C THR A 276 -8.35 -19.41 3.42
N ARG A 277 -7.20 -20.08 3.31
CA ARG A 277 -7.02 -21.18 2.36
C ARG A 277 -7.89 -22.39 2.71
N ILE A 278 -8.03 -22.72 4.00
CA ILE A 278 -8.91 -23.80 4.47
C ILE A 278 -10.37 -23.46 4.19
N GLY A 279 -10.79 -22.23 4.50
CA GLY A 279 -12.16 -21.77 4.24
C GLY A 279 -12.55 -21.86 2.76
N ASN A 280 -11.65 -21.48 1.86
CA ASN A 280 -11.89 -21.59 0.41
C ASN A 280 -12.01 -23.05 -0.04
N LYS A 281 -11.17 -23.96 0.47
CA LYS A 281 -11.25 -25.40 0.13
C LYS A 281 -12.53 -26.08 0.61
N ASN A 282 -13.11 -25.61 1.71
CA ASN A 282 -14.37 -26.15 2.24
C ASN A 282 -15.62 -25.56 1.54
N SER A 283 -15.42 -24.59 0.64
CA SER A 283 -16.49 -23.91 -0.12
C SER A 283 -16.54 -24.33 -1.59
N GLU A 284 -15.62 -25.20 -2.02
CA GLU A 284 -15.54 -25.84 -3.35
C GLU A 284 -16.08 -27.28 -3.26
#